data_AF-A0A8X7NJE0-F1
#
_entry.id   AF-A0A8X7NJE0-F1
#
_cell.length_a   1.000
_cell.length_b   1.000
_cell.length_c   1.000
_cell.angle_alpha   90.00
_cell.angle_beta   90.00
_cell.angle_gamma   90.00
#
_symmetry.space_group_name_H-M   'P 1'
#
loop_
_entity.id
_entity.type
_entity.pdbx_description
1 polymer ?
#
loop_
_entity_poly.entity_id
_entity_poly.type
_entity_poly.pdbx_seq_one_letter_code
_entity_poly.pdbx_strand_id
1 'polypeptide(L)'
;MSALKSPKIVEDVRLNNNGEVKLKDVTNEVRSRQQVTKKDVVNAPPSSVRTVNIFTILVQLVHRFFTVGLVASGASITSLIMYYINHLILLNLFFTIAIYKNLLFIYRKIYLKFLTLTYYPNKSPQVIRDDVNQLTKIPKSVACILDLKDDDDENGGKDGLYNQVSELSAWSVSAGISKLVVYEYTGSINQSSDSLIDLSKIITRNLISYFGSEAIPTFSLKVPHKNLILYSDESVSLSSTEAPRETVVDLEIDLLSRVDGKPTIVELTKTMSELAVNKELAVNDITIDLIDEELVELVGPEPDLLISFAPSLNLEDYPPWHIRLTEIYWEPENKDVSYAVFIRALKQFAQCKVNAGK
;
A
#
# COMPACT_ATOMS: atom_id res chain seq x y z
N MET A 1 33.85 -30.38 5.09
CA MET A 1 33.53 -28.95 5.06
C MET A 1 32.22 -28.77 5.80
N SER A 2 32.31 -28.33 7.05
CA SER A 2 31.19 -28.17 7.97
C SER A 2 30.63 -26.75 7.79
N ALA A 3 29.33 -26.66 7.53
CA ALA A 3 28.60 -25.39 7.47
C ALA A 3 28.43 -24.83 8.89
N LEU A 4 28.95 -23.62 9.10
CA LEU A 4 28.73 -22.85 10.33
C LEU A 4 27.29 -22.34 10.31
N LYS A 5 26.46 -22.87 11.22
CA LYS A 5 25.14 -22.33 11.54
C LYS A 5 25.32 -20.98 12.26
N SER A 6 24.60 -19.96 11.81
CA SER A 6 24.45 -18.69 12.51
C SER A 6 23.79 -18.91 13.90
N PRO A 7 24.15 -18.10 14.91
CA PRO A 7 23.58 -18.23 16.24
C PRO A 7 22.14 -17.71 16.23
N LYS A 8 21.16 -18.63 16.38
CA LYS A 8 19.79 -18.27 16.70
C LYS A 8 19.74 -17.66 18.10
N ILE A 9 19.09 -16.51 18.24
CA ILE A 9 18.72 -15.95 19.54
C ILE A 9 17.83 -16.99 20.23
N VAL A 10 18.27 -17.48 21.39
CA VAL A 10 17.66 -18.59 22.13
C VAL A 10 16.32 -18.15 22.71
N GLU A 11 15.28 -18.97 22.57
CA GLU A 11 13.92 -18.73 23.09
C GLU A 11 13.85 -18.48 24.61
N ASP A 12 14.90 -18.84 25.36
CA ASP A 12 14.99 -18.70 26.82
C ASP A 12 15.10 -17.25 27.33
N VAL A 13 15.41 -16.27 26.47
CA VAL A 13 15.43 -14.85 26.87
C VAL A 13 14.01 -14.30 27.08
N ARG A 14 12.97 -14.95 26.55
CA ARG A 14 11.57 -14.52 26.70
C ARG A 14 10.95 -14.83 28.06
N LEU A 15 11.52 -15.73 28.85
CA LEU A 15 10.85 -16.28 30.05
C LEU A 15 11.32 -15.68 31.40
N ASN A 16 12.35 -14.82 31.41
CA ASN A 16 12.98 -14.38 32.66
C ASN A 16 12.77 -12.90 33.03
N ASN A 17 11.60 -12.33 32.71
CA ASN A 17 11.23 -10.99 33.16
C ASN A 17 10.32 -11.04 34.40
N ASN A 18 10.85 -11.53 35.53
CA ASN A 18 10.22 -11.35 36.84
C ASN A 18 10.59 -9.97 37.41
N GLY A 19 10.00 -8.92 36.85
CA GLY A 19 10.02 -7.58 37.43
C GLY A 19 8.88 -7.42 38.44
N GLU A 20 9.20 -7.16 39.71
CA GLU A 20 8.23 -6.65 40.68
C GLU A 20 7.70 -5.28 40.21
N VAL A 21 6.54 -5.27 39.54
CA VAL A 21 5.88 -4.03 39.15
C VAL A 21 4.91 -3.63 40.27
N LYS A 22 5.33 -2.68 41.12
CA LYS A 22 4.37 -1.92 41.93
C LYS A 22 3.45 -1.15 40.98
N LEU A 23 2.16 -1.44 41.06
CA LEU A 23 1.11 -0.74 40.30
C LEU A 23 1.18 0.77 40.58
N LYS A 24 1.62 1.53 39.57
CA LYS A 24 1.55 3.00 39.57
C LYS A 24 0.18 3.38 39.04
N ASP A 25 -0.60 4.15 39.81
CA ASP A 25 -1.88 4.67 39.34
C ASP A 25 -1.62 5.79 38.32
N VAL A 26 -1.87 5.47 37.04
CA VAL A 26 -1.58 6.32 35.88
C VAL A 26 -2.83 7.11 35.44
N THR A 27 -3.93 7.07 36.20
CA THR A 27 -5.23 7.63 35.79
C THR A 27 -5.16 9.13 35.46
N ASN A 28 -4.29 9.88 36.17
CA ASN A 28 -4.08 11.31 35.90
C ASN A 28 -3.14 11.59 34.70
N GLU A 29 -2.21 10.69 34.39
CA GLU A 29 -1.36 10.75 33.19
C GLU A 29 -2.16 10.36 31.92
N VAL A 30 -3.15 9.46 32.04
CA VAL A 30 -4.08 9.12 30.95
C VAL A 30 -5.03 10.27 30.62
N ARG A 31 -5.56 10.98 31.65
CA ARG A 31 -6.42 12.15 31.44
C ARG A 31 -5.69 13.33 30.78
N SER A 32 -4.41 13.52 31.11
CA SER A 32 -3.58 14.57 30.50
C SER A 32 -3.14 14.19 29.08
N ARG A 33 -2.83 12.91 28.79
CA ARG A 33 -2.62 12.44 27.42
C ARG A 33 -3.89 12.54 26.56
N GLN A 34 -5.06 12.24 27.08
CA GLN A 34 -6.33 12.38 26.35
C GLN A 34 -6.67 13.83 25.95
N GLN A 35 -6.18 14.83 26.69
CA GLN A 35 -6.30 16.23 26.27
C GLN A 35 -5.28 16.62 25.19
N VAL A 36 -4.16 15.90 25.06
CA VAL A 36 -3.12 16.16 24.05
C VAL A 36 -3.36 15.35 22.75
N THR A 37 -3.91 14.14 22.82
CA THR A 37 -4.14 13.26 21.66
C THR A 37 -5.35 13.62 20.81
N LYS A 38 -6.15 14.63 21.18
CA LYS A 38 -7.24 15.14 20.33
C LYS A 38 -6.74 15.85 19.05
N LYS A 39 -5.43 15.83 18.78
CA LYS A 39 -4.77 16.44 17.62
C LYS A 39 -3.83 15.52 16.83
N ASP A 40 -3.79 14.22 17.11
CA ASP A 40 -3.16 13.26 16.19
C ASP A 40 -4.23 12.70 15.26
N VAL A 41 -4.77 13.57 14.40
CA VAL A 41 -5.51 13.12 13.22
C VAL A 41 -4.48 12.43 12.35
N VAL A 42 -4.59 11.10 12.20
CA VAL A 42 -3.86 10.38 11.16
C VAL A 42 -4.37 10.94 9.83
N ASN A 43 -3.67 11.96 9.33
CA ASN A 43 -4.04 12.63 8.10
C ASN A 43 -3.97 11.61 6.96
N ALA A 44 -4.99 11.64 6.10
CA ALA A 44 -4.96 10.92 4.83
C ALA A 44 -3.62 11.18 4.11
N PRO A 45 -3.12 10.22 3.31
CA PRO A 45 -1.86 10.39 2.61
C PRO A 45 -1.89 11.68 1.76
N PRO A 46 -0.76 12.37 1.61
CA PRO A 46 -0.70 13.68 0.95
C PRO A 46 -1.20 13.67 -0.52
N SER A 47 -1.40 12.48 -1.11
CA SER A 47 -2.00 12.23 -2.43
C SER A 47 -3.46 12.67 -2.50
N SER A 48 -4.26 12.47 -1.45
CA SER A 48 -5.72 12.73 -1.47
C SER A 48 -6.05 14.21 -1.70
N VAL A 49 -5.19 15.10 -1.20
CA VAL A 49 -5.37 16.56 -1.26
C VAL A 49 -4.82 17.18 -2.55
N ARG A 50 -4.10 16.42 -3.39
CA ARG A 50 -3.31 16.99 -4.49
C ARG A 50 -4.03 17.09 -5.84
N THR A 51 -5.35 17.12 -5.86
CA THR A 51 -6.10 17.64 -7.01
C THR A 51 -6.16 19.16 -6.91
N VAL A 52 -5.01 19.83 -7.02
CA VAL A 52 -5.00 21.29 -7.13
C VAL A 52 -5.76 21.64 -8.40
N ASN A 53 -6.99 22.11 -8.24
CA ASN A 53 -7.84 22.49 -9.36
C ASN A 53 -7.10 23.57 -10.15
N ILE A 54 -6.66 23.25 -11.36
CA ILE A 54 -5.89 24.18 -12.21
C ILE A 54 -6.64 25.52 -12.36
N PHE A 55 -7.96 25.50 -12.25
CA PHE A 55 -8.81 26.69 -12.22
C PHE A 55 -8.50 27.63 -11.04
N THR A 56 -8.24 27.13 -9.84
CA THR A 56 -7.91 27.96 -8.67
C THR A 56 -6.55 28.62 -8.83
N ILE A 57 -5.56 27.91 -9.39
CA ILE A 57 -4.26 28.49 -9.76
C ILE A 57 -4.46 29.60 -10.79
N LEU A 58 -5.28 29.36 -11.81
CA LEU A 58 -5.55 30.34 -12.87
C LEU A 58 -6.22 31.61 -12.33
N VAL A 59 -7.25 31.44 -11.48
CA VAL A 59 -7.95 32.55 -10.80
C VAL A 59 -7.00 33.33 -9.90
N GLN A 60 -6.11 32.66 -9.15
CA GLN A 60 -5.12 33.32 -8.29
C GLN A 60 -4.09 34.11 -9.11
N LEU A 61 -3.66 33.59 -10.27
CA LEU A 61 -2.76 34.28 -11.19
C LEU A 61 -3.42 35.52 -11.79
N VAL A 62 -4.68 35.42 -12.23
CA VAL A 62 -5.46 36.55 -12.73
C VAL A 62 -5.68 37.60 -11.63
N HIS A 63 -5.98 37.19 -10.40
CA HIS A 63 -6.15 38.12 -9.29
C HIS A 63 -4.85 38.85 -8.91
N ARG A 64 -3.69 38.16 -8.98
CA ARG A 64 -2.37 38.80 -8.83
C ARG A 64 -2.07 39.80 -9.95
N PHE A 65 -2.61 39.59 -11.14
CA PHE A 65 -2.47 40.53 -12.26
C PHE A 65 -3.10 41.89 -11.96
N PHE A 66 -4.33 41.89 -11.44
CA PHE A 66 -5.05 43.13 -11.08
C PHE A 66 -4.41 43.87 -9.89
N THR A 67 -3.87 43.13 -8.92
CA THR A 67 -3.29 43.73 -7.70
C THR A 67 -1.91 44.35 -7.93
N VAL A 68 -1.08 43.80 -8.81
CA VAL A 68 0.25 44.37 -9.13
C VAL A 68 0.14 45.64 -9.99
N GLY A 69 -0.89 45.75 -10.84
CA GLY A 69 -1.14 46.94 -11.66
C GLY A 69 -1.41 48.23 -10.85
N LEU A 70 -1.80 48.10 -9.56
CA LEU A 70 -2.11 49.23 -8.68
C LEU A 70 -0.91 49.79 -7.90
N VAL A 71 0.23 49.10 -7.85
CA VAL A 71 1.36 49.42 -6.94
C VAL A 71 2.56 50.05 -7.67
N ALA A 72 2.56 50.10 -9.01
CA ALA A 72 3.70 50.58 -9.80
C ALA A 72 3.74 52.12 -9.96
N SER A 73 3.67 52.87 -8.86
CA SER A 73 3.91 54.32 -8.82
C SER A 73 5.41 54.60 -8.66
N GLY A 74 6.17 54.49 -9.76
CA GLY A 74 7.59 54.89 -9.80
C GLY A 74 8.50 54.18 -10.82
N ALA A 75 8.00 53.19 -11.56
CA ALA A 75 8.80 52.43 -12.52
C ALA A 75 8.85 53.11 -13.91
N SER A 76 10.00 53.05 -14.58
CA SER A 76 10.14 53.53 -15.96
C SER A 76 9.17 52.80 -16.89
N ILE A 77 8.50 53.54 -17.78
CA ILE A 77 7.43 53.02 -18.66
C ILE A 77 7.90 51.80 -19.47
N THR A 78 9.17 51.76 -19.88
CA THR A 78 9.78 50.63 -20.60
C THR A 78 9.85 49.36 -19.76
N SER A 79 10.17 49.48 -18.48
CA SER A 79 10.20 48.35 -17.54
C SER A 79 8.80 47.81 -17.24
N LEU A 80 7.81 48.70 -17.20
CA LEU A 80 6.40 48.34 -17.01
C LEU A 80 5.88 47.56 -18.24
N ILE A 81 6.16 48.04 -19.45
CA ILE A 81 5.79 47.38 -20.71
C ILE A 81 6.46 46.00 -20.81
N MET A 82 7.77 45.90 -20.53
CA MET A 82 8.50 44.63 -20.58
C MET A 82 7.95 43.62 -19.56
N TYR A 83 7.58 44.07 -18.36
CA TYR A 83 6.90 43.24 -17.37
C TYR A 83 5.58 42.66 -17.90
N TYR A 84 4.71 43.50 -18.47
CA TYR A 84 3.43 43.04 -19.00
C TYR A 84 3.58 42.09 -20.19
N ILE A 85 4.56 42.32 -21.08
CA ILE A 85 4.85 41.41 -22.20
C ILE A 85 5.32 40.04 -21.68
N ASN A 86 6.30 40.01 -20.78
CA ASN A 86 6.81 38.75 -20.21
C ASN A 86 5.71 38.01 -19.43
N HIS A 87 4.88 38.73 -18.68
CA HIS A 87 3.76 38.15 -17.96
C HIS A 87 2.69 37.60 -18.93
N LEU A 88 2.38 38.30 -20.02
CA LEU A 88 1.45 37.83 -21.04
C LEU A 88 1.95 36.54 -21.71
N ILE A 89 3.25 36.46 -22.03
CA ILE A 89 3.86 35.24 -22.57
C ILE A 89 3.72 34.08 -21.58
N LEU A 90 4.05 34.32 -20.30
CA LEU A 90 3.96 33.31 -19.25
C LEU A 90 2.51 32.84 -19.04
N LEU A 91 1.56 33.76 -19.05
CA LEU A 91 0.13 33.46 -18.91
C LEU A 91 -0.38 32.61 -20.09
N ASN A 92 0.00 32.95 -21.32
CA ASN A 92 -0.34 32.15 -22.51
C ASN A 92 0.25 30.74 -22.41
N LEU A 93 1.53 30.61 -22.03
CA LEU A 93 2.18 29.31 -21.82
C LEU A 93 1.44 28.46 -20.78
N PHE A 94 1.11 29.03 -19.62
CA PHE A 94 0.34 28.34 -18.58
C PHE A 94 -1.05 27.93 -19.07
N PHE A 95 -1.72 28.79 -19.83
CA PHE A 95 -3.05 28.49 -20.37
C PHE A 95 -3.02 27.35 -21.39
N THR A 96 -2.04 27.34 -22.30
CA THR A 96 -1.85 26.23 -23.25
C THR A 96 -1.56 24.92 -22.53
N ILE A 97 -0.68 24.93 -21.52
CA ILE A 97 -0.38 23.75 -20.70
C ILE A 97 -1.63 23.29 -19.93
N ALA A 98 -2.42 24.22 -19.38
CA ALA A 98 -3.65 23.92 -18.66
C ALA A 98 -4.68 23.25 -19.56
N ILE A 99 -4.92 23.79 -20.77
CA ILE A 99 -5.82 23.18 -21.76
C ILE A 99 -5.35 21.79 -22.13
N TYR A 100 -4.07 21.65 -22.48
CA TYR A 100 -3.50 20.35 -22.87
C TYR A 100 -3.65 19.31 -21.75
N LYS A 101 -3.31 19.67 -20.51
CA LYS A 101 -3.46 18.77 -19.35
C LYS A 101 -4.92 18.41 -19.08
N ASN A 102 -5.85 19.35 -19.24
CA ASN A 102 -7.28 19.10 -19.06
C ASN A 102 -7.83 18.14 -20.13
N LEU A 103 -7.49 18.35 -21.40
CA LEU A 103 -7.86 17.44 -22.48
C LEU A 103 -7.29 16.03 -22.25
N LEU A 104 -6.02 15.94 -21.84
CA LEU A 104 -5.38 14.68 -21.51
C LEU A 104 -6.06 13.98 -20.33
N PHE A 105 -6.43 14.73 -19.28
CA PHE A 105 -7.17 14.22 -18.13
C PHE A 105 -8.53 13.64 -18.55
N ILE A 106 -9.31 14.39 -19.34
CA ILE A 106 -10.61 13.93 -19.84
C ILE A 106 -10.44 12.67 -20.70
N TYR A 107 -9.48 12.68 -21.62
CA TYR A 107 -9.19 11.52 -22.47
C TYR A 107 -8.86 10.28 -21.64
N ARG A 108 -7.92 10.39 -20.69
CA ARG A 108 -7.51 9.26 -19.83
C ARG A 108 -8.67 8.74 -19.00
N LYS A 109 -9.48 9.63 -18.42
CA LYS A 109 -10.66 9.25 -17.63
C LYS A 109 -11.70 8.50 -18.47
N ILE A 110 -11.99 8.96 -19.68
CA ILE A 110 -12.92 8.28 -20.61
C ILE A 110 -12.35 6.93 -21.05
N TYR A 111 -11.07 6.90 -21.45
CA TYR A 111 -10.38 5.68 -21.87
C TYR A 111 -10.40 4.62 -20.76
N LEU A 112 -10.10 5.01 -19.52
CA LEU A 112 -10.11 4.09 -18.39
C LEU A 112 -11.52 3.59 -18.09
N LYS A 113 -12.53 4.47 -18.10
CA LYS A 113 -13.93 4.05 -17.90
C LYS A 113 -14.37 3.06 -18.97
N PHE A 114 -13.98 3.29 -20.23
CA PHE A 114 -14.22 2.35 -21.32
C PHE A 114 -13.57 1.00 -21.04
N LEU A 115 -12.29 0.97 -20.66
CA LEU A 115 -11.59 -0.26 -20.31
C LEU A 115 -12.25 -1.01 -19.15
N THR A 116 -12.65 -0.32 -18.09
CA THR A 116 -13.33 -0.93 -16.94
C THR A 116 -14.65 -1.59 -17.34
N LEU A 117 -15.37 -1.02 -18.31
CA LEU A 117 -16.60 -1.60 -18.84
C LEU A 117 -16.34 -2.79 -19.77
N THR A 118 -15.29 -2.75 -20.58
CA THR A 118 -14.98 -3.85 -21.52
C THR A 118 -14.34 -5.05 -20.84
N TYR A 119 -13.45 -4.82 -19.87
CA TYR A 119 -12.72 -5.86 -19.14
C TYR A 119 -13.40 -6.18 -17.80
N TYR A 120 -14.72 -6.34 -17.78
CA TYR A 120 -15.41 -6.74 -16.56
C TYR A 120 -15.53 -8.28 -16.51
N PRO A 121 -14.88 -8.97 -15.55
CA PRO A 121 -14.81 -10.43 -15.53
C PRO A 121 -16.14 -11.11 -15.17
N ASN A 122 -17.21 -10.34 -14.90
CA ASN A 122 -18.54 -10.83 -14.52
C ASN A 122 -18.51 -11.87 -13.38
N LYS A 123 -17.58 -11.70 -12.44
CA LYS A 123 -17.32 -12.64 -11.33
C LYS A 123 -17.05 -14.08 -11.77
N SER A 124 -16.56 -14.30 -12.99
CA SER A 124 -16.19 -15.63 -13.48
C SER A 124 -14.68 -15.86 -13.37
N PRO A 125 -14.23 -16.86 -12.60
CA PRO A 125 -12.80 -17.19 -12.50
C PRO A 125 -12.24 -17.70 -13.83
N GLN A 126 -13.08 -18.32 -14.68
CA GLN A 126 -12.66 -18.83 -15.99
C GLN A 126 -12.21 -17.70 -16.93
N VAL A 127 -12.96 -16.59 -16.97
CA VAL A 127 -12.62 -15.42 -17.79
C VAL A 127 -11.25 -14.87 -17.39
N ILE A 128 -11.00 -14.76 -16.08
CA ILE A 128 -9.72 -14.28 -15.56
C ILE A 128 -8.59 -15.23 -15.93
N ARG A 129 -8.83 -16.54 -15.80
CA ARG A 129 -7.85 -17.57 -16.12
C ARG A 129 -7.49 -17.57 -17.60
N ASP A 130 -8.47 -17.40 -18.48
CA ASP A 130 -8.25 -17.34 -19.93
C ASP A 130 -7.44 -16.10 -20.34
N ASP A 131 -7.68 -14.96 -19.69
CA ASP A 131 -6.88 -13.74 -19.88
C ASP A 131 -5.42 -13.92 -19.42
N VAL A 132 -5.22 -14.62 -18.30
CA VAL A 132 -3.89 -14.85 -17.70
C VAL A 132 -3.11 -15.95 -18.42
N ASN A 133 -3.77 -16.99 -18.93
CA ASN A 133 -3.13 -18.07 -19.69
C ASN A 133 -2.48 -17.58 -21.00
N GLN A 134 -2.88 -16.42 -21.52
CA GLN A 134 -2.27 -15.78 -22.69
C GLN A 134 -0.93 -15.11 -22.36
N LEU A 135 -0.58 -14.96 -21.08
CA LEU A 135 0.63 -14.29 -20.63
C LEU A 135 1.81 -15.26 -20.59
N THR A 136 2.99 -14.77 -20.94
CA THR A 136 4.23 -15.55 -20.94
C THR A 136 4.72 -15.93 -19.55
N LYS A 137 4.43 -15.08 -18.55
CA LYS A 137 4.78 -15.27 -17.15
C LYS A 137 3.84 -14.47 -16.26
N ILE A 138 3.72 -14.88 -15.01
CA ILE A 138 2.92 -14.22 -13.97
C ILE A 138 3.77 -14.01 -12.70
N PRO A 139 3.49 -12.97 -11.91
CA PRO A 139 4.13 -12.80 -10.61
C PRO A 139 3.65 -13.89 -9.63
N LYS A 140 4.52 -14.32 -8.72
CA LYS A 140 4.15 -15.22 -7.61
C LYS A 140 3.54 -14.43 -6.46
N SER A 141 4.03 -13.22 -6.23
CA SER A 141 3.51 -12.31 -5.21
C SER A 141 3.17 -10.95 -5.81
N VAL A 142 1.95 -10.48 -5.54
CA VAL A 142 1.48 -9.16 -5.96
C VAL A 142 1.18 -8.32 -4.74
N ALA A 143 1.70 -7.10 -4.71
CA ALA A 143 1.36 -6.08 -3.72
C ALA A 143 0.43 -5.02 -4.33
N CYS A 144 -0.50 -4.52 -3.54
CA CYS A 144 -1.49 -3.53 -3.95
C CYS A 144 -1.53 -2.37 -2.94
N ILE A 145 -1.35 -1.14 -3.40
CA ILE A 145 -1.56 0.07 -2.59
C ILE A 145 -2.99 0.55 -2.81
N LEU A 146 -3.75 0.60 -1.71
CA LEU A 146 -5.14 1.03 -1.67
C LEU A 146 -5.31 2.26 -0.79
N ASP A 147 -6.11 3.21 -1.28
CA ASP A 147 -6.43 4.44 -0.54
C ASP A 147 -7.78 4.26 0.16
N LEU A 148 -7.84 4.59 1.46
CA LEU A 148 -9.10 4.70 2.17
C LEU A 148 -9.84 5.95 1.67
N LYS A 149 -10.97 5.73 1.00
CA LYS A 149 -11.85 6.79 0.53
C LYS A 149 -12.73 7.33 1.64
N ASP A 150 -13.14 8.59 1.51
CA ASP A 150 -14.08 9.22 2.42
C ASP A 150 -15.42 8.45 2.42
N ASP A 151 -16.11 8.42 3.57
CA ASP A 151 -17.36 7.68 3.73
C ASP A 151 -18.49 8.18 2.80
N ASP A 152 -18.40 9.43 2.35
CA ASP A 152 -19.36 10.06 1.43
C ASP A 152 -19.15 9.68 -0.05
N ASP A 153 -18.01 9.08 -0.40
CA ASP A 153 -17.69 8.67 -1.77
C ASP A 153 -18.32 7.31 -2.14
N GLU A 154 -18.50 7.06 -3.44
CA GLU A 154 -18.92 5.74 -3.93
C GLU A 154 -17.89 4.66 -3.57
N ASN A 155 -18.34 3.60 -2.89
CA ASN A 155 -17.48 2.60 -2.26
C ASN A 155 -16.48 3.22 -1.26
N GLY A 156 -16.95 4.24 -0.53
CA GLY A 156 -16.26 4.90 0.56
C GLY A 156 -16.12 4.04 1.81
N GLY A 157 -15.28 4.52 2.73
CA GLY A 157 -15.13 3.95 4.06
C GLY A 157 -14.53 2.54 4.11
N LYS A 158 -14.62 1.94 5.29
CA LYS A 158 -14.02 0.61 5.56
C LYS A 158 -14.68 -0.50 4.75
N ASP A 159 -16.00 -0.44 4.56
CA ASP A 159 -16.73 -1.45 3.80
C ASP A 159 -16.35 -1.45 2.31
N GLY A 160 -16.14 -0.26 1.73
CA GLY A 160 -15.63 -0.11 0.38
C GLY A 160 -14.25 -0.74 0.23
N LEU A 161 -13.36 -0.48 1.18
CA LEU A 161 -12.02 -1.07 1.21
C LEU A 161 -12.06 -2.60 1.36
N TYR A 162 -12.92 -3.15 2.23
CA TYR A 162 -13.09 -4.60 2.35
C TYR A 162 -13.57 -5.24 1.05
N ASN A 163 -14.50 -4.59 0.35
CA ASN A 163 -14.96 -5.08 -0.95
C ASN A 163 -13.83 -5.06 -1.99
N GLN A 164 -13.01 -4.01 -2.04
CA GLN A 164 -11.86 -3.92 -2.93
C GLN A 164 -10.84 -5.04 -2.67
N VAL A 165 -10.49 -5.28 -1.40
CA VAL A 165 -9.62 -6.40 -1.01
C VAL A 165 -10.23 -7.72 -1.43
N SER A 166 -11.54 -7.92 -1.23
CA SER A 166 -12.23 -9.16 -1.59
C SER A 166 -12.23 -9.44 -3.10
N GLU A 167 -12.33 -8.41 -3.94
CA GLU A 167 -12.25 -8.54 -5.39
C GLU A 167 -10.80 -8.85 -5.82
N LEU A 168 -9.80 -8.18 -5.22
CA LEU A 168 -8.39 -8.48 -5.48
C LEU A 168 -8.01 -9.90 -5.07
N SER A 169 -8.51 -10.40 -3.94
CA SER A 169 -8.31 -11.80 -3.53
C SER A 169 -8.90 -12.75 -4.55
N ALA A 170 -10.14 -12.52 -5.00
CA ALA A 170 -10.77 -13.36 -6.02
C ALA A 170 -10.00 -13.34 -7.35
N TRP A 171 -9.53 -12.18 -7.80
CA TRP A 171 -8.73 -12.04 -9.01
C TRP A 171 -7.36 -12.72 -8.88
N SER A 172 -6.73 -12.61 -7.71
CA SER A 172 -5.42 -13.22 -7.43
C SER A 172 -5.50 -14.75 -7.46
N VAL A 173 -6.48 -15.33 -6.77
CA VAL A 173 -6.72 -16.79 -6.81
C VAL A 173 -7.03 -17.24 -8.24
N SER A 174 -7.92 -16.52 -8.94
CA SER A 174 -8.33 -16.88 -10.32
C SER A 174 -7.17 -16.79 -11.31
N ALA A 175 -6.24 -15.86 -11.09
CA ALA A 175 -5.02 -15.70 -11.88
C ALA A 175 -3.91 -16.71 -11.52
N GLY A 176 -4.06 -17.48 -10.45
CA GLY A 176 -3.03 -18.41 -9.96
C GLY A 176 -1.88 -17.73 -9.20
N ILE A 177 -2.14 -16.57 -8.60
CA ILE A 177 -1.19 -15.85 -7.74
C ILE A 177 -1.37 -16.37 -6.31
N SER A 178 -0.31 -16.86 -5.68
CA SER A 178 -0.36 -17.50 -4.36
C SER A 178 -0.24 -16.53 -3.20
N LYS A 179 0.28 -15.31 -3.41
CA LYS A 179 0.48 -14.32 -2.36
C LYS A 179 0.02 -12.92 -2.78
N LEU A 180 -0.88 -12.33 -1.99
CA LEU A 180 -1.39 -10.97 -2.16
C LEU A 180 -0.99 -10.12 -0.94
N VAL A 181 -0.31 -9.02 -1.17
CA VAL A 181 0.02 -8.06 -0.13
C VAL A 181 -0.85 -6.82 -0.31
N VAL A 182 -1.68 -6.48 0.66
CA VAL A 182 -2.51 -5.28 0.63
C VAL A 182 -1.92 -4.25 1.57
N TYR A 183 -1.58 -3.08 1.05
CA TYR A 183 -1.10 -1.95 1.82
C TYR A 183 -2.13 -0.84 1.84
N GLU A 184 -2.50 -0.39 3.04
CA GLU A 184 -3.28 0.83 3.25
C GLU A 184 -2.59 1.70 4.31
N TYR A 185 -2.39 2.97 4.00
CA TYR A 185 -1.53 3.87 4.77
C TYR A 185 -1.90 3.97 6.26
N THR A 186 -3.19 4.12 6.57
CA THR A 186 -3.68 4.33 7.95
C THR A 186 -3.77 3.05 8.77
N GLY A 187 -3.78 1.88 8.12
CA GLY A 187 -3.98 0.60 8.77
C GLY A 187 -5.39 0.41 9.32
N SER A 188 -6.40 1.04 8.71
CA SER A 188 -7.81 1.06 9.13
C SER A 188 -8.43 -0.34 9.28
N ILE A 189 -7.99 -1.29 8.44
CA ILE A 189 -8.36 -2.72 8.45
C ILE A 189 -7.71 -3.43 9.66
N ASN A 190 -6.48 -3.04 9.98
CA ASN A 190 -5.62 -3.76 10.92
C ASN A 190 -5.86 -3.35 12.38
N GLN A 191 -6.71 -2.35 12.65
CA GLN A 191 -6.89 -1.76 13.98
C GLN A 191 -7.42 -2.76 15.03
N SER A 192 -8.45 -3.53 14.68
CA SER A 192 -9.17 -4.42 15.59
C SER A 192 -9.23 -5.85 15.06
N SER A 193 -9.23 -6.83 15.96
CA SER A 193 -9.46 -8.25 15.61
C SER A 193 -10.80 -8.46 14.93
N ASP A 194 -11.83 -7.71 15.31
CA ASP A 194 -13.18 -7.81 14.74
C ASP A 194 -13.20 -7.39 13.26
N SER A 195 -12.47 -6.32 12.91
CA SER A 195 -12.31 -5.85 11.53
C SER A 195 -11.69 -6.92 10.63
N LEU A 196 -10.74 -7.68 11.18
CA LEU A 196 -10.08 -8.78 10.49
C LEU A 196 -11.04 -9.94 10.21
N ILE A 197 -11.89 -10.27 11.19
CA ILE A 197 -12.92 -11.31 11.06
C ILE A 197 -13.97 -10.90 10.03
N ASP A 198 -14.40 -9.64 10.04
CA ASP A 198 -15.39 -9.13 9.09
C ASP A 198 -14.83 -9.10 7.65
N LEU A 199 -13.56 -8.70 7.48
CA LEU A 199 -12.87 -8.80 6.21
C LEU A 199 -12.82 -10.26 5.72
N SER A 200 -12.46 -11.21 6.59
CA SER A 200 -12.44 -12.64 6.25
C SER A 200 -13.80 -13.12 5.75
N LYS A 201 -14.90 -12.77 6.45
CA LYS A 201 -16.27 -13.11 6.00
C LYS A 201 -16.59 -12.53 4.62
N ILE A 202 -16.19 -11.28 4.36
CA ILE A 202 -16.44 -10.62 3.07
C ILE A 202 -15.64 -11.29 1.95
N ILE A 203 -14.37 -11.64 2.18
CA ILE A 203 -13.53 -12.39 1.25
C ILE A 203 -14.17 -13.75 0.95
N THR A 204 -14.53 -14.53 1.97
CA THR A 204 -15.18 -15.84 1.80
C THR A 204 -16.47 -15.73 1.00
N ARG A 205 -17.32 -14.74 1.30
CA ARG A 205 -18.56 -14.48 0.54
C ARG A 205 -18.28 -14.15 -0.92
N ASN A 206 -17.25 -13.35 -1.21
CA ASN A 206 -16.91 -13.02 -2.59
C ASN A 206 -16.32 -14.24 -3.32
N LEU A 207 -15.46 -15.02 -2.67
CA LEU A 207 -14.93 -16.26 -3.24
C LEU A 207 -16.04 -17.26 -3.57
N ILE A 208 -17.05 -17.42 -2.71
CA ILE A 208 -18.25 -18.22 -3.01
C ILE A 208 -18.97 -17.69 -4.26
N SER A 209 -19.04 -16.37 -4.45
CA SER A 209 -19.65 -15.78 -5.64
C SER A 209 -18.87 -16.06 -6.94
N TYR A 210 -17.56 -16.29 -6.87
CA TYR A 210 -16.72 -16.61 -8.02
C TYR A 210 -16.64 -18.12 -8.30
N PHE A 211 -16.36 -18.92 -7.28
CA PHE A 211 -16.04 -20.34 -7.40
C PHE A 211 -17.22 -21.27 -7.09
N GLY A 212 -18.32 -20.73 -6.57
CA GLY A 212 -19.45 -21.51 -6.07
C GLY A 212 -19.22 -22.01 -4.63
N SER A 213 -20.22 -22.69 -4.08
CA SER A 213 -20.18 -23.22 -2.71
C SER A 213 -19.47 -24.58 -2.57
N GLU A 214 -19.15 -25.25 -3.68
CA GLU A 214 -18.60 -26.61 -3.66
C GLU A 214 -17.07 -26.66 -3.58
N ALA A 215 -16.37 -25.64 -4.10
CA ALA A 215 -14.91 -25.60 -4.16
C ALA A 215 -14.39 -24.21 -3.80
N ILE A 216 -14.57 -23.81 -2.54
CA ILE A 216 -14.12 -22.51 -2.03
C ILE A 216 -12.60 -22.56 -1.81
N PRO A 217 -11.82 -21.66 -2.44
CA PRO A 217 -10.39 -21.57 -2.19
C PRO A 217 -10.08 -21.20 -0.73
N THR A 218 -9.06 -21.85 -0.16
CA THR A 218 -8.57 -21.58 1.19
C THR A 218 -7.61 -20.39 1.20
N PHE A 219 -7.68 -19.56 2.24
CA PHE A 219 -6.77 -18.43 2.38
C PHE A 219 -6.34 -18.19 3.82
N SER A 220 -5.20 -17.52 3.98
CA SER A 220 -4.73 -17.00 5.26
C SER A 220 -4.63 -15.47 5.22
N LEU A 221 -4.95 -14.83 6.33
CA LEU A 221 -4.91 -13.39 6.51
C LEU A 221 -3.88 -13.07 7.60
N LYS A 222 -2.76 -12.44 7.25
CA LYS A 222 -1.65 -12.15 8.17
C LYS A 222 -1.51 -10.64 8.38
N VAL A 223 -1.27 -10.24 9.63
CA VAL A 223 -0.93 -8.86 10.02
C VAL A 223 0.45 -8.89 10.68
N PRO A 224 1.53 -8.58 9.94
CA PRO A 224 2.90 -8.83 10.40
C PRO A 224 3.29 -8.10 11.70
N HIS A 225 3.11 -6.78 11.80
CA HIS A 225 3.44 -6.02 13.02
C HIS A 225 2.66 -6.44 14.29
N LYS A 226 1.57 -7.22 14.17
CA LYS A 226 0.82 -7.76 15.32
C LYS A 226 1.09 -9.24 15.57
N ASN A 227 1.85 -9.90 14.70
CA ASN A 227 2.03 -11.36 14.69
C ASN A 227 0.68 -12.11 14.73
N LEU A 228 -0.32 -11.60 13.98
CA LEU A 228 -1.66 -12.21 13.90
C LEU A 228 -1.82 -12.93 12.57
N ILE A 229 -2.34 -14.15 12.62
CA ILE A 229 -2.71 -14.95 11.45
C ILE A 229 -4.12 -15.50 11.66
N LEU A 230 -4.99 -15.31 10.68
CA LEU A 230 -6.34 -15.83 10.64
C LEU A 230 -6.50 -16.72 9.40
N TYR A 231 -6.96 -17.95 9.58
CA TYR A 231 -7.23 -18.87 8.48
C TYR A 231 -8.71 -18.86 8.12
N SER A 232 -9.03 -19.09 6.85
CA SER A 232 -10.40 -19.16 6.35
C SER A 232 -11.20 -20.35 6.89
N ASP A 233 -10.52 -21.45 7.20
CA ASP A 233 -11.11 -22.67 7.75
C ASP A 233 -10.47 -23.00 9.11
N GLU A 234 -11.32 -23.22 10.12
CA GLU A 234 -10.93 -23.62 11.48
C GLU A 234 -10.27 -25.02 11.50
N SER A 235 -10.52 -25.86 10.49
CA SER A 235 -9.86 -27.18 10.39
C SER A 235 -8.35 -27.07 10.17
N VAL A 236 -7.88 -25.94 9.60
CA VAL A 236 -6.46 -25.66 9.32
C VAL A 236 -5.72 -25.29 10.62
N SER A 237 -6.38 -24.60 11.56
CA SER A 237 -5.76 -24.13 12.80
C SER A 237 -5.54 -25.25 13.84
N LEU A 238 -6.36 -26.32 13.81
CA LEU A 238 -6.31 -27.45 14.75
C LEU A 238 -5.18 -28.46 14.48
N SER A 239 -4.38 -28.27 13.43
CA SER A 239 -3.21 -29.12 13.14
C SER A 239 -1.94 -28.72 13.92
N SER A 240 -2.03 -27.72 14.81
CA SER A 240 -0.90 -27.01 15.42
C SER A 240 -0.38 -27.56 16.77
N THR A 241 -0.60 -28.84 17.09
CA THR A 241 -0.06 -29.44 18.33
C THR A 241 1.29 -30.16 18.15
N GLU A 242 1.79 -30.37 16.93
CA GLU A 242 3.10 -30.99 16.70
C GLU A 242 3.82 -30.39 15.48
N ALA A 243 4.79 -29.51 15.74
CA ALA A 243 5.72 -28.87 14.79
C ALA A 243 5.08 -28.01 13.66
N PRO A 244 5.74 -26.93 13.19
CA PRO A 244 5.21 -26.07 12.13
C PRO A 244 5.28 -26.80 10.78
N ARG A 245 4.22 -27.55 10.44
CA ARG A 245 3.98 -27.92 9.04
C ARG A 245 3.42 -26.69 8.35
N GLU A 246 4.09 -26.23 7.29
CA GLU A 246 3.58 -25.18 6.41
C GLU A 246 2.17 -25.55 5.95
N THR A 247 1.16 -24.86 6.46
CA THR A 247 -0.22 -25.04 6.04
C THR A 247 -0.33 -24.49 4.62
N VAL A 248 -0.45 -25.39 3.65
CA VAL A 248 -0.58 -25.02 2.23
C VAL A 248 -1.98 -24.43 2.03
N VAL A 249 -2.07 -23.11 1.90
CA VAL A 249 -3.28 -22.38 1.51
C VAL A 249 -3.22 -22.02 0.02
N ASP A 250 -4.37 -21.83 -0.61
CA ASP A 250 -4.44 -21.41 -2.02
C ASP A 250 -4.01 -19.95 -2.21
N LEU A 251 -4.24 -19.10 -1.19
CA LEU A 251 -3.83 -17.69 -1.18
C LEU A 251 -3.39 -17.21 0.21
N GLU A 252 -2.17 -16.70 0.31
CA GLU A 252 -1.72 -15.93 1.48
C GLU A 252 -2.00 -14.44 1.26
N ILE A 253 -2.67 -13.79 2.20
CA ILE A 253 -3.00 -12.37 2.17
C ILE A 253 -2.32 -11.66 3.33
N ASP A 254 -1.34 -10.81 3.03
CA ASP A 254 -0.64 -9.99 4.02
C ASP A 254 -1.23 -8.59 4.04
N LEU A 255 -1.64 -8.11 5.21
CA LEU A 255 -2.19 -6.77 5.39
C LEU A 255 -1.13 -5.86 6.03
N LEU A 256 -0.57 -4.97 5.22
CA LEU A 256 0.45 -4.02 5.62
C LEU A 256 -0.13 -2.62 5.84
N SER A 257 0.58 -1.85 6.65
CA SER A 257 0.30 -0.45 6.95
C SER A 257 1.60 0.35 7.03
N ARG A 258 1.49 1.67 7.18
CA ARG A 258 2.67 2.54 7.37
C ARG A 258 3.59 2.08 8.51
N VAL A 259 3.05 1.43 9.54
CA VAL A 259 3.82 0.92 10.69
C VAL A 259 4.86 -0.10 10.23
N ASP A 260 4.51 -0.94 9.25
CA ASP A 260 5.34 -2.02 8.73
C ASP A 260 6.52 -1.51 7.86
N GLY A 261 6.56 -0.21 7.53
CA GLY A 261 7.60 0.38 6.68
C GLY A 261 8.78 0.98 7.46
N LYS A 262 9.02 2.29 7.28
CA LYS A 262 10.12 3.01 7.93
C LYS A 262 10.15 2.84 9.47
N PRO A 263 9.01 2.84 10.20
CA PRO A 263 9.02 2.64 11.65
C PRO A 263 9.62 1.28 12.05
N THR A 264 9.30 0.20 11.34
CA THR A 264 9.90 -1.13 11.59
C THR A 264 11.41 -1.12 11.46
N ILE A 265 11.96 -0.45 10.44
CA ILE A 265 13.42 -0.34 10.25
C ILE A 265 14.07 0.38 11.44
N VAL A 266 13.42 1.45 11.94
CA VAL A 266 13.90 2.19 13.11
C VAL A 266 13.85 1.32 14.37
N GLU A 267 12.78 0.57 14.59
CA GLU A 267 12.64 -0.31 15.75
C GLU A 267 13.64 -1.47 15.70
N LEU A 268 13.87 -2.05 14.53
CA LEU A 268 14.90 -3.06 14.33
C LEU A 268 16.30 -2.51 14.64
N THR A 269 16.60 -1.31 14.14
CA THR A 269 17.89 -0.63 14.40
C THR A 269 18.10 -0.39 15.89
N LYS A 270 17.05 0.04 16.59
CA LYS A 270 17.09 0.25 18.04
C LYS A 270 17.34 -1.06 18.79
N THR A 271 16.59 -2.11 18.43
CA THR A 271 16.75 -3.46 19.01
C THR A 271 18.16 -3.99 18.79
N MET A 272 18.68 -3.94 17.56
CA MET A 272 20.06 -4.37 17.25
C MET A 272 21.10 -3.55 18.01
N SER A 273 20.88 -2.25 18.19
CA SER A 273 21.78 -1.38 18.97
C SER A 273 21.78 -1.75 20.45
N GLU A 274 20.62 -2.04 21.03
CA GLU A 274 20.49 -2.49 22.43
C GLU A 274 21.19 -3.85 22.64
N LEU A 275 21.00 -4.81 21.73
CA LEU A 275 21.69 -6.10 21.74
C LEU A 275 23.21 -5.93 21.63
N ALA A 276 23.68 -5.00 20.81
CA ALA A 276 25.10 -4.69 20.68
C ALA A 276 25.69 -4.06 21.95
N VAL A 277 24.96 -3.16 22.60
CA VAL A 277 25.35 -2.57 23.89
C VAL A 277 25.44 -3.63 24.98
N ASN A 278 24.49 -4.57 25.02
CA ASN A 278 24.46 -5.68 25.96
C ASN A 278 25.50 -6.78 25.64
N LYS A 279 26.25 -6.65 24.53
CA LYS A 279 27.22 -7.63 24.02
C LYS A 279 26.60 -8.97 23.64
N GLU A 280 25.30 -8.97 23.34
CA GLU A 280 24.57 -10.13 22.81
C GLU A 280 24.72 -10.26 21.29
N LEU A 281 25.06 -9.15 20.62
CA LEU A 281 25.33 -9.09 19.18
C LEU A 281 26.65 -8.35 18.93
N ALA A 282 27.55 -8.92 18.13
CA ALA A 282 28.77 -8.20 17.75
C ALA A 282 28.45 -7.18 16.65
N VAL A 283 29.07 -5.99 16.70
CA VAL A 283 28.86 -4.94 15.69
C VAL A 283 29.21 -5.40 14.27
N ASN A 284 30.19 -6.30 14.14
CA ASN A 284 30.60 -6.86 12.86
C ASN A 284 29.59 -7.85 12.28
N ASP A 285 28.69 -8.40 13.11
CA ASP A 285 27.66 -9.34 12.67
C ASP A 285 26.43 -8.62 12.10
N ILE A 286 26.33 -7.30 12.31
CA ILE A 286 25.28 -6.44 11.72
C ILE A 286 25.59 -6.23 10.24
N THR A 287 25.23 -7.23 9.44
CA THR A 287 25.39 -7.26 7.98
C THR A 287 24.08 -6.92 7.28
N ILE A 288 24.16 -6.57 5.98
CA ILE A 288 22.98 -6.33 5.15
C ILE A 288 22.10 -7.60 5.08
N ASP A 289 22.72 -8.77 5.02
CA ASP A 289 22.02 -10.06 4.97
C ASP A 289 21.24 -10.33 6.26
N LEU A 290 21.83 -10.04 7.43
CA LEU A 290 21.11 -10.14 8.71
C LEU A 290 19.90 -9.19 8.75
N ILE A 291 20.08 -7.93 8.31
CA ILE A 291 18.98 -6.96 8.26
C ILE A 291 17.89 -7.43 7.29
N ASP A 292 18.27 -7.99 6.15
CA ASP A 292 17.34 -8.55 5.17
C ASP A 292 16.53 -9.72 5.75
N GLU A 293 17.19 -10.69 6.39
CA GLU A 293 16.56 -11.82 7.04
C GLU A 293 15.55 -11.38 8.11
N GLU A 294 15.94 -10.47 9.01
CA GLU A 294 15.08 -9.95 10.07
C GLU A 294 13.89 -9.15 9.52
N LEU A 295 14.09 -8.31 8.50
CA LEU A 295 12.99 -7.55 7.89
C LEU A 295 12.03 -8.43 7.09
N VAL A 296 12.54 -9.49 6.44
CA VAL A 296 11.72 -10.49 5.76
C VAL A 296 10.91 -11.30 6.76
N GLU A 297 11.46 -11.63 7.92
CA GLU A 297 10.72 -12.30 8.99
C GLU A 297 9.62 -11.39 9.56
N LEU A 298 9.94 -10.12 9.81
CA LEU A 298 9.02 -9.16 10.43
C LEU A 298 7.87 -8.71 9.54
N VAL A 299 8.10 -8.54 8.23
CA VAL A 299 7.13 -7.91 7.31
C VAL A 299 6.71 -8.85 6.17
N GLY A 300 7.56 -9.82 5.80
CA GLY A 300 7.37 -10.72 4.67
C GLY A 300 8.39 -10.50 3.55
N PRO A 301 8.40 -11.37 2.51
CA PRO A 301 9.31 -11.25 1.38
C PRO A 301 8.93 -10.08 0.44
N GLU A 302 9.85 -9.69 -0.43
CA GLU A 302 9.58 -8.69 -1.48
C GLU A 302 8.54 -9.24 -2.49
N PRO A 303 7.54 -8.43 -2.90
CA PRO A 303 6.61 -8.80 -3.95
C PRO A 303 7.26 -8.66 -5.33
N ASP A 304 6.80 -9.45 -6.31
CA ASP A 304 7.31 -9.37 -7.68
C ASP A 304 6.75 -8.15 -8.43
N LEU A 305 5.48 -7.82 -8.15
CA LEU A 305 4.74 -6.73 -8.78
C LEU A 305 3.98 -5.92 -7.73
N LEU A 306 4.16 -4.60 -7.73
CA LEU A 306 3.41 -3.64 -6.91
C LEU A 306 2.46 -2.83 -7.81
N ILE A 307 1.17 -2.88 -7.53
CA ILE A 307 0.12 -2.15 -8.26
C ILE A 307 -0.37 -1.01 -7.38
N SER A 308 -0.17 0.23 -7.81
CA SER A 308 -0.77 1.41 -7.18
C SER A 308 -2.10 1.74 -7.86
N PHE A 309 -3.20 1.64 -7.10
CA PHE A 309 -4.54 2.00 -7.58
C PHE A 309 -4.86 3.50 -7.36
N ALA A 310 -3.91 4.29 -6.87
CA ALA A 310 -4.06 5.73 -6.67
C ALA A 310 -4.00 6.52 -7.99
N PRO A 311 -4.63 7.71 -8.08
CA PRO A 311 -4.67 8.51 -9.30
C PRO A 311 -3.30 9.10 -9.68
N SER A 312 -2.40 9.21 -8.71
CA SER A 312 -1.03 9.68 -8.87
C SER A 312 -0.05 8.65 -8.33
N LEU A 313 1.09 8.49 -8.99
CA LEU A 313 2.17 7.64 -8.49
C LEU A 313 2.74 8.20 -7.18
N ASN A 314 2.25 7.65 -6.07
CA ASN A 314 2.76 7.85 -4.73
C ASN A 314 2.79 6.50 -4.04
N LEU A 315 3.93 6.13 -3.45
CA LEU A 315 4.07 4.87 -2.73
C LEU A 315 3.65 4.97 -1.27
N GLU A 316 3.27 6.16 -0.80
CA GLU A 316 2.65 6.36 0.53
C GLU A 316 3.44 5.73 1.68
N ASP A 317 4.77 5.89 1.70
CA ASP A 317 5.65 5.26 2.70
C ASP A 317 5.58 3.71 2.75
N TYR A 318 5.17 3.05 1.66
CA TYR A 318 5.30 1.60 1.50
C TYR A 318 6.70 1.12 1.91
N PRO A 319 6.85 -0.04 2.60
CA PRO A 319 8.12 -0.52 3.11
C PRO A 319 9.26 -0.45 2.07
N PRO A 320 10.23 0.46 2.26
CA PRO A 320 11.21 0.78 1.22
C PRO A 320 12.23 -0.35 0.99
N TRP A 321 12.47 -1.19 2.02
CA TRP A 321 13.31 -2.36 1.89
C TRP A 321 12.67 -3.44 1.01
N HIS A 322 11.34 -3.53 1.03
CA HIS A 322 10.57 -4.58 0.36
C HIS A 322 10.20 -4.27 -1.09
N ILE A 323 10.78 -3.23 -1.70
CA ILE A 323 10.48 -2.84 -3.10
C ILE A 323 11.75 -2.66 -3.94
N ARG A 324 12.87 -3.27 -3.53
CA ARG A 324 14.16 -3.10 -4.21
C ARG A 324 14.15 -3.73 -5.61
N LEU A 325 13.54 -4.92 -5.73
CA LEU A 325 13.48 -5.69 -6.99
C LEU A 325 12.06 -5.80 -7.57
N THR A 326 11.10 -5.11 -6.95
CA THR A 326 9.69 -5.14 -7.33
C THR A 326 9.43 -4.27 -8.57
N GLU A 327 8.71 -4.82 -9.54
CA GLU A 327 8.18 -4.03 -10.66
C GLU A 327 7.00 -3.19 -10.18
N ILE A 328 6.97 -1.89 -10.49
CA ILE A 328 5.89 -0.99 -10.06
C ILE A 328 5.00 -0.63 -11.24
N TYR A 329 3.71 -0.94 -11.12
CA TYR A 329 2.68 -0.55 -12.08
C TYR A 329 1.71 0.47 -11.46
N TRP A 330 1.36 1.47 -12.25
CA TRP A 330 0.38 2.49 -11.89
C TRP A 330 -0.35 2.97 -13.14
N GLU A 331 -1.64 3.23 -13.00
CA GLU A 331 -2.45 3.81 -14.06
C GLU A 331 -2.84 5.27 -13.72
N PRO A 332 -2.47 6.25 -14.57
CA PRO A 332 -2.82 7.65 -14.32
C PRO A 332 -4.33 7.88 -14.27
N GLU A 333 -4.77 8.70 -13.31
CA GLU A 333 -6.18 9.07 -13.10
C GLU A 333 -7.10 7.92 -12.68
N ASN A 334 -6.54 6.77 -12.28
CA ASN A 334 -7.31 5.70 -11.67
C ASN A 334 -7.73 6.08 -10.25
N LYS A 335 -9.01 5.88 -9.92
CA LYS A 335 -9.55 6.17 -8.58
C LYS A 335 -10.16 4.95 -7.89
N ASP A 336 -10.19 3.83 -8.59
CA ASP A 336 -10.93 2.65 -8.20
C ASP A 336 -10.10 1.40 -8.45
N VAL A 337 -10.30 0.39 -7.60
CA VAL A 337 -9.80 -0.94 -7.86
C VAL A 337 -10.64 -1.55 -8.97
N SER A 338 -10.02 -1.80 -10.12
CA SER A 338 -10.69 -2.37 -11.28
C SER A 338 -9.87 -3.49 -11.92
N TYR A 339 -10.57 -4.51 -12.42
CA TYR A 339 -9.92 -5.64 -13.07
C TYR A 339 -9.12 -5.21 -14.29
N ALA A 340 -9.61 -4.21 -15.04
CA ALA A 340 -8.91 -3.63 -16.18
C ALA A 340 -7.48 -3.14 -15.85
N VAL A 341 -7.30 -2.51 -14.69
CA VAL A 341 -5.96 -2.08 -14.22
C VAL A 341 -5.15 -3.28 -13.76
N PHE A 342 -5.77 -4.23 -13.03
CA PHE A 342 -5.12 -5.45 -12.56
C PHE A 342 -4.55 -6.29 -13.71
N ILE A 343 -5.35 -6.63 -14.72
CA ILE A 343 -4.89 -7.45 -15.85
C ILE A 343 -3.85 -6.73 -16.72
N ARG A 344 -3.92 -5.39 -16.82
CA ARG A 344 -2.90 -4.60 -17.51
C ARG A 344 -1.58 -4.59 -16.78
N ALA A 345 -1.60 -4.53 -15.44
CA ALA A 345 -0.39 -4.68 -14.64
C ALA A 345 0.27 -6.05 -14.87
N LEU A 346 -0.52 -7.13 -14.90
CA LEU A 346 -0.02 -8.47 -15.22
C LEU A 346 0.54 -8.56 -16.65
N LYS A 347 -0.14 -7.96 -17.63
CA LYS A 347 0.34 -7.88 -19.03
C LYS A 347 1.67 -7.14 -19.13
N GLN A 348 1.82 -6.03 -18.42
CA GLN A 348 3.07 -5.27 -18.37
C GLN A 348 4.17 -6.13 -17.74
N PHE A 349 3.91 -6.73 -16.58
CA PHE A 349 4.86 -7.61 -15.90
C PHE A 349 5.33 -8.76 -16.80
N ALA A 350 4.41 -9.39 -17.54
CA ALA A 350 4.70 -10.48 -18.46
C ALA A 350 5.71 -10.10 -19.56
N GLN A 351 5.68 -8.84 -20.01
CA GLN A 351 6.58 -8.29 -21.02
C GLN A 351 7.91 -7.79 -20.44
N CYS A 352 7.96 -7.49 -19.13
CA CYS A 352 9.16 -6.96 -18.49
C CYS A 352 10.30 -7.99 -18.48
N LYS A 353 11.52 -7.54 -18.82
CA LYS A 353 12.74 -8.35 -18.69
C LYS A 353 13.44 -7.96 -17.38
N VAL A 354 13.47 -8.90 -16.43
CA VAL A 354 14.18 -8.69 -15.17
C VAL A 354 15.67 -8.88 -15.45
N ASN A 355 16.39 -7.77 -15.55
CA ASN A 355 17.84 -7.76 -15.64
C ASN A 355 18.41 -7.58 -14.23
N ALA A 356 18.30 -8.62 -13.39
CA ALA A 356 19.09 -8.66 -12.16
C ALA A 356 20.56 -8.64 -12.57
N GLY A 357 21.31 -7.66 -12.05
CA GLY A 357 22.67 -7.34 -12.50
C GLY A 357 23.51 -8.58 -12.79
N LYS A 358 23.93 -8.72 -14.05
CA LYS A 358 25.03 -9.60 -14.46
C LYS A 358 26.36 -8.88 -14.25
#